data_AF-A0A423KSU2-F1
#
_entry.id   AF-A0A423KSU2-F1
#
_cell.length_a   1.000
_cell.length_b   1.000
_cell.length_c   1.000
_cell.angle_alpha   90.00
_cell.angle_beta   90.00
_cell.angle_gamma   90.00
#
_symmetry.space_group_name_H-M   'P 1'
#
loop_
_entity.id
_entity.type
_entity.pdbx_description
1 polymer ?
#
loop_
_entity_poly.entity_id
_entity_poly.type
_entity_poly.pdbx_seq_one_letter_code
_entity_poly.pdbx_strand_id
1 'polypeptide(L)'
;MSIAQHELKEMNQLLESGVNISEIALKYPSYDYWGIYENVKDYSLLGKKRIITNRLNTLRNSTTKAERADLIDEIDTLITEMYNLTKSNGKKLVDISKVLNR
;
A
#
# COMPACT_ATOMS: atom_id res chain seq x y z
N MET A 1 -2.09 18.97 -6.36
CA MET A 1 -0.82 19.50 -5.79
C MET A 1 0.25 18.46 -6.07
N SER A 2 1.44 18.83 -6.55
CA SER A 2 2.48 17.85 -6.89
C SER A 2 3.48 17.77 -5.73
N ILE A 3 3.60 16.61 -5.10
CA ILE A 3 4.60 16.35 -4.05
C ILE A 3 5.96 16.18 -4.73
N ALA A 4 7.00 16.83 -4.20
CA ALA A 4 8.34 16.67 -4.74
C ALA A 4 8.78 15.19 -4.68
N GLN A 5 9.38 14.69 -5.76
CA GLN A 5 9.69 13.26 -5.91
C GLN A 5 10.57 12.69 -4.78
N HIS A 6 11.49 13.50 -4.26
CA HIS A 6 12.36 13.10 -3.15
C HIS A 6 11.59 12.96 -1.83
N GLU A 7 10.67 13.88 -1.54
CA GLU A 7 9.80 13.81 -0.35
C GLU A 7 8.83 12.65 -0.47
N LEU A 8 8.24 12.42 -1.64
CA LEU A 8 7.38 11.27 -1.88
C LEU A 8 8.12 9.94 -1.65
N LYS A 9 9.39 9.87 -2.05
CA LYS A 9 10.24 8.69 -1.78
C LYS A 9 10.45 8.50 -0.27
N GLU A 10 10.73 9.57 0.46
CA GLU A 10 10.92 9.52 1.92
C GLU A 10 9.61 9.14 2.65
N MET A 11 8.47 9.71 2.26
CA MET A 11 7.15 9.36 2.79
C MET A 11 6.86 7.86 2.62
N ASN A 12 7.16 7.31 1.43
CA ASN A 12 7.01 5.87 1.19
C ASN A 12 7.95 5.01 2.05
N GLN A 13 9.18 5.47 2.29
CA GLN A 13 10.10 4.77 3.21
C GLN A 13 9.58 4.79 4.66
N LEU A 14 8.99 5.91 5.09
CA LEU A 14 8.35 6.01 6.41
C LEU A 14 7.19 5.03 6.54
N LEU A 15 6.33 4.94 5.53
CA LEU A 15 5.24 3.95 5.49
C LEU A 15 5.79 2.52 5.54
N GLU A 16 6.84 2.21 4.78
CA GLU A 16 7.51 0.90 4.82
C GLU A 16 8.10 0.57 6.19
N SER A 17 8.52 1.59 6.94
CA SER A 17 9.01 1.44 8.31
C SER A 17 7.91 1.29 9.37
N GLY A 18 6.65 1.52 8.99
CA GLY A 18 5.47 1.34 9.85
C GLY A 18 4.90 2.64 10.43
N VAL A 19 5.41 3.80 10.03
CA VAL A 19 4.84 5.12 10.36
C VAL A 19 3.49 5.25 9.64
N ASN A 20 2.48 5.81 10.30
CA ASN A 20 1.16 5.97 9.67
C ASN A 20 1.04 7.30 8.90
N ILE A 21 0.07 7.40 7.99
CA ILE A 21 -0.11 8.59 7.13
C ILE A 21 -0.36 9.85 7.97
N SER A 22 -1.06 9.76 9.10
CA SER A 22 -1.31 10.91 9.98
C SER A 22 -0.02 11.48 10.57
N GLU A 23 0.91 10.61 10.99
CA GLU A 23 2.24 11.01 11.48
C GLU A 23 3.09 11.62 10.36
N ILE A 24 3.00 11.06 9.14
CA ILE A 24 3.67 11.63 7.97
C ILE A 24 3.11 13.02 7.65
N ALA A 25 1.79 13.19 7.68
CA ALA A 25 1.16 14.50 7.42
C ALA A 25 1.60 15.57 8.43
N LEU A 26 1.83 15.19 9.69
CA LEU A 26 2.40 16.11 10.70
C LEU A 26 3.85 16.50 10.37
N LYS A 27 4.65 15.60 9.79
CA LYS A 27 6.05 15.87 9.39
C LYS A 27 6.16 16.75 8.14
N TYR A 28 5.16 16.72 7.26
CA TYR A 28 5.14 17.51 6.02
C TYR A 28 3.92 18.44 5.96
N PRO A 29 3.85 19.49 6.82
CA PRO A 29 2.69 20.37 6.92
C PRO A 29 2.46 21.26 5.69
N SER A 30 3.42 21.30 4.75
CA SER A 30 3.29 21.98 3.47
C SER A 30 2.35 21.27 2.49
N TYR A 31 2.00 20.01 2.76
CA TYR A 31 1.08 19.22 1.95
C TYR A 31 -0.21 18.95 2.71
N ASP A 32 -1.32 18.98 1.98
CA ASP A 32 -2.60 18.54 2.52
C ASP A 32 -2.60 17.01 2.75
N TYR A 33 -3.34 16.57 3.77
CA TYR A 33 -3.48 15.16 4.12
C TYR A 33 -3.96 14.32 2.93
N TRP A 34 -4.98 14.78 2.18
CA TRP A 34 -5.48 14.07 1.01
C TRP A 34 -4.46 14.06 -0.11
N GLY A 35 -3.72 15.15 -0.28
CA GLY A 35 -2.60 15.21 -1.21
C GLY A 35 -1.54 14.14 -0.92
N ILE A 36 -1.15 13.96 0.34
CA ILE A 36 -0.23 12.88 0.76
C ILE A 36 -0.89 11.52 0.51
N TYR A 37 -2.11 11.32 1.00
CA TYR A 37 -2.86 10.07 0.89
C TYR A 37 -2.99 9.56 -0.56
N GLU A 38 -3.26 10.45 -1.52
CA GLU A 38 -3.42 10.09 -2.93
C GLU A 38 -2.10 9.73 -3.63
N ASN A 39 -0.96 10.23 -3.13
CA ASN A 39 0.34 10.09 -3.81
C ASN A 39 1.21 8.99 -3.21
N VAL A 40 1.12 8.75 -1.89
CA VAL A 40 1.88 7.69 -1.23
C VAL A 40 1.34 6.32 -1.62
N LYS A 41 2.20 5.31 -1.63
CA LYS A 41 1.79 3.93 -1.88
C LYS A 41 0.91 3.44 -0.72
N ASP A 42 -0.19 2.76 -1.04
CA ASP A 42 -1.04 2.13 -0.03
C ASP A 42 -0.36 0.86 0.50
N TYR A 43 0.22 0.96 1.70
CA TYR A 43 0.87 -0.14 2.42
C TYR A 43 -0.04 -0.80 3.46
N SER A 44 -1.36 -0.59 3.41
CA SER A 44 -2.28 -1.24 4.34
C SER A 44 -2.85 -2.55 3.75
N LEU A 45 -2.85 -3.63 4.55
CA LEU A 45 -3.51 -4.88 4.15
C LEU A 45 -5.02 -4.68 3.93
N LEU A 46 -5.64 -3.80 4.72
CA LEU A 46 -7.06 -3.45 4.58
C LEU A 46 -7.33 -2.68 3.28
N GLY A 47 -6.49 -1.71 2.94
CA GLY A 47 -6.59 -0.95 1.69
C GLY A 47 -6.44 -1.85 0.47
N LYS A 48 -5.38 -2.67 0.44
CA LYS A 48 -5.19 -3.68 -0.63
C LYS A 48 -6.38 -4.64 -0.74
N LYS A 49 -6.96 -5.10 0.37
CA LYS A 49 -8.18 -5.94 0.36
C LYS A 49 -9.37 -5.20 -0.28
N ARG A 50 -9.56 -3.92 0.05
CA ARG A 50 -10.64 -3.10 -0.53
C ARG A 50 -10.45 -2.93 -2.04
N ILE A 51 -9.23 -2.63 -2.48
CA ILE A 51 -8.91 -2.50 -3.91
C ILE A 51 -9.19 -3.81 -4.66
N ILE A 52 -8.68 -4.94 -4.16
CA ILE A 52 -8.95 -6.27 -4.75
C ILE A 52 -10.45 -6.54 -4.85
N THR A 53 -11.20 -6.28 -3.77
CA THR A 53 -12.67 -6.45 -3.77
C THR A 53 -13.34 -5.61 -4.85
N ASN A 54 -12.93 -4.35 -5.00
CA ASN A 54 -13.47 -3.47 -6.02
C ASN A 54 -13.15 -3.98 -7.44
N ARG A 55 -11.91 -4.44 -7.68
CA ARG A 55 -11.52 -5.02 -8.97
C ARG A 55 -12.27 -6.30 -9.30
N LEU A 56 -12.50 -7.17 -8.30
CA LEU A 56 -13.34 -8.36 -8.47
C LEU A 56 -14.78 -8.00 -8.83
N ASN A 57 -15.34 -6.95 -8.22
CA ASN A 57 -16.68 -6.46 -8.57
C ASN A 57 -16.74 -5.89 -9.99
N THR A 58 -15.71 -5.16 -10.42
CA THR A 58 -15.60 -4.69 -11.82
C THR A 58 -15.45 -5.86 -12.79
N LEU A 59 -14.62 -6.86 -12.45
CA LEU A 59 -14.40 -8.05 -13.26
C LEU A 59 -15.71 -8.81 -13.53
N ARG A 60 -16.56 -8.94 -12.51
CA ARG A 60 -17.90 -9.57 -12.63
C ARG A 60 -18.81 -8.88 -13.66
N ASN A 61 -18.61 -7.58 -13.87
CA ASN A 61 -19.43 -6.78 -14.79
C ASN A 61 -18.72 -6.49 -16.13
N SER A 62 -17.51 -7.01 -16.32
CA SER A 62 -16.69 -6.72 -17.51
C SER A 62 -17.17 -7.51 -18.73
N THR A 63 -17.35 -6.80 -19.84
CA THR A 63 -18.02 -7.38 -21.02
C THR A 63 -17.04 -8.03 -21.98
N THR A 64 -15.82 -7.52 -22.08
CA THR A 64 -14.84 -8.01 -23.05
C THR A 64 -13.82 -8.97 -22.43
N LYS A 65 -13.22 -9.82 -23.27
CA LYS A 65 -12.14 -10.71 -22.83
C LYS A 65 -10.87 -9.93 -22.45
N ALA A 66 -10.59 -8.83 -23.16
CA ALA A 66 -9.43 -7.99 -22.91
C ALA A 66 -9.51 -7.32 -21.53
N GLU A 67 -10.63 -6.64 -21.23
CA GLU A 67 -10.86 -6.02 -19.90
C GLU A 67 -10.74 -7.04 -18.75
N ARG A 68 -11.25 -8.26 -18.97
CA ARG A 68 -11.12 -9.33 -17.97
C ARG A 68 -9.67 -9.74 -17.75
N ALA A 69 -8.86 -9.84 -18.81
CA ALA A 69 -7.45 -10.19 -18.69
C ALA A 69 -6.69 -9.11 -17.91
N ASP A 70 -6.88 -7.84 -18.27
CA ASP A 70 -6.23 -6.71 -17.60
C ASP A 70 -6.58 -6.66 -16.10
N LEU A 71 -7.85 -6.86 -15.76
CA LEU A 71 -8.30 -6.90 -14.36
C LEU A 71 -7.73 -8.09 -13.59
N ILE A 72 -7.59 -9.26 -14.23
CA ILE A 72 -6.97 -10.44 -13.60
C ILE A 72 -5.50 -10.17 -13.29
N ASP A 73 -4.76 -9.58 -14.25
CA ASP A 73 -3.34 -9.26 -14.07
C ASP A 73 -3.14 -8.20 -12.95
N GLU A 74 -4.03 -7.21 -12.87
CA GLU A 74 -4.02 -6.22 -11.78
C GLU A 74 -4.31 -6.88 -10.42
N ILE A 75 -5.28 -7.79 -10.35
CA ILE A 75 -5.61 -8.54 -9.14
C ILE A 75 -4.43 -9.42 -8.69
N ASP A 76 -3.78 -10.13 -9.61
CA ASP A 76 -2.62 -10.98 -9.30
C ASP A 76 -1.45 -10.16 -8.73
N THR A 77 -1.21 -8.98 -9.32
CA THR A 77 -0.23 -8.01 -8.83
C THR A 77 -0.56 -7.59 -7.38
N LEU A 78 -1.80 -7.19 -7.11
CA LEU A 78 -2.25 -6.78 -5.78
C LEU A 78 -2.13 -7.90 -4.73
N ILE A 79 -2.44 -9.15 -5.12
CA ILE A 79 -2.28 -10.32 -4.25
C ILE A 79 -0.80 -10.55 -3.94
N THR A 80 0.07 -10.47 -4.94
CA THR A 80 1.52 -10.61 -4.76
C THR A 80 2.07 -9.54 -3.82
N GLU A 81 1.65 -8.28 -3.98
CA GLU A 81 2.02 -7.20 -3.06
C GLU A 81 1.53 -7.46 -1.64
N MET A 82 0.30 -7.94 -1.48
CA MET A 82 -0.28 -8.27 -0.17
C MET A 82 0.49 -9.40 0.53
N TYR A 83 0.88 -10.43 -0.22
CA TYR A 83 1.73 -11.52 0.28
C TYR A 83 3.09 -10.99 0.74
N ASN A 84 3.77 -10.20 -0.10
CA ASN A 84 5.08 -9.65 0.21
C ASN A 84 5.06 -8.75 1.46
N LEU A 85 4.01 -7.93 1.60
CA LEU A 85 3.81 -7.10 2.79
C LEU A 85 3.63 -7.96 4.04
N THR A 86 2.77 -9.00 3.99
CA THR A 86 2.53 -9.91 5.12
C THR A 86 3.79 -10.66 5.51
N LYS A 87 4.54 -11.17 4.53
CA LYS A 87 5.82 -11.86 4.73
C LYS A 87 6.86 -10.95 5.39
N SER A 88 6.99 -9.71 4.92
CA SER A 88 7.90 -8.71 5.50
C SER A 88 7.54 -8.39 6.94
N ASN A 89 6.24 -8.15 7.22
CA ASN A 89 5.75 -7.88 8.57
C ASN A 89 5.98 -9.06 9.51
N GLY A 90 5.72 -10.29 9.05
CA GLY A 90 6.01 -11.51 9.83
C GLY A 90 7.49 -11.64 10.19
N LYS A 91 8.40 -11.36 9.24
CA LYS A 91 9.84 -11.35 9.51
C LYS A 91 10.22 -10.32 10.56
N LYS A 92 9.71 -9.08 10.45
CA LYS A 92 9.94 -8.02 11.44
C LYS A 92 9.49 -8.43 12.84
N LEU A 93 8.30 -9.03 12.98
CA LEU A 93 7.79 -9.51 14.27
C LEU A 93 8.68 -10.60 14.89
N VAL A 94 9.17 -11.54 14.07
CA VAL A 94 10.12 -12.56 14.52
C VAL A 94 11.43 -11.93 15.00
N ASP A 95 11.95 -10.94 14.27
CA ASP A 95 13.20 -10.28 14.63
C ASP A 95 13.05 -9.43 15.93
N ILE A 96 11.91 -8.77 16.12
CA ILE A 96 11.57 -8.11 17.39
C ILE A 96 11.51 -9.13 18.54
N SER A 97 10.84 -10.27 18.33
CA SER A 97 10.73 -11.33 19.34
C SER A 97 12.09 -11.88 19.78
N LYS A 98 13.06 -12.01 18.86
CA LYS A 98 14.44 -12.43 19.19
C LYS A 98 15.18 -11.42 20.06
N VAL A 99 14.89 -10.12 19.91
CA VAL A 99 15.51 -9.07 20.73
C VAL A 99 14.85 -9.00 22.10
N LEU A 100 13.53 -9.14 22.19
CA LEU A 100 12.79 -9.08 23.46
C LEU A 100 12.97 -10.31 24.34
N ASN A 101 13.20 -11.49 23.75
CA ASN A 101 13.41 -12.75 24.48
C ASN A 101 14.89 -13.09 24.73
N ARG A 102 15.77 -12.08 24.64
CA ARG A 102 17.18 -12.15 25.07
C ARG A 102 17.32 -11.50 26.44
#